data_AF-A0A4D7JR58-F1
#
_entry.id   AF-A0A4D7JR58-F1
#
_cell.length_a   1.000
_cell.length_b   1.000
_cell.length_c   1.000
_cell.angle_alpha   90.00
_cell.angle_beta   90.00
_cell.angle_gamma   90.00
#
_symmetry.space_group_name_H-M   'P 1'
#
loop_
_entity.id
_entity.type
_entity.pdbx_description
1 polymer ?
#
loop_
_entity_poly.entity_id
_entity_poly.type
_entity_poly.pdbx_seq_one_letter_code
_entity_poly.pdbx_strand_id
1 'polypeptide(L)'
;MKKQYIFILVIVAAVVAFIFATSFDAGSYVTFNEAKELADNGSDKQYHVVGELKKDASGEVIGIHPSPDKLSFSFTLVDDNKEEKQVFYNEPMPQDFMKSEKVVVVGSFRQNVFVADQILMKCPSKYQEENLNPNAQL
;
A
#
# COMPACT_ATOMS: atom_id res chain seq x y z
N MET A 1 -28.52 21.57 38.82
CA MET A 1 -28.24 20.69 37.66
C MET A 1 -29.26 19.57 37.62
N LYS A 2 -30.23 19.56 36.68
CA LYS A 2 -31.16 18.42 36.56
C LYS A 2 -30.33 17.19 36.16
N LYS A 3 -30.39 16.11 36.94
CA LYS A 3 -29.61 14.87 36.76
C LYS A 3 -29.72 14.29 35.34
N GLN A 4 -30.79 14.64 34.63
CA GLN A 4 -31.05 14.33 33.22
C GLN A 4 -29.96 14.83 32.27
N TYR A 5 -29.44 16.05 32.46
CA TYR A 5 -28.37 16.57 31.59
C TYR A 5 -27.04 15.85 31.82
N ILE A 6 -26.77 15.44 33.06
CA ILE A 6 -25.57 14.66 33.40
C ILE A 6 -25.65 13.28 32.73
N PHE A 7 -26.82 12.64 32.75
CA PHE A 7 -27.04 11.35 32.09
C PHE A 7 -26.85 11.43 30.57
N ILE A 8 -27.39 12.47 29.94
CA ILE A 8 -27.21 12.72 28.49
C ILE A 8 -25.74 12.94 28.16
N LEU A 9 -25.02 13.72 28.97
CA LEU A 9 -23.60 14.01 28.75
C LEU A 9 -22.73 12.75 28.84
N VAL A 10 -23.04 11.84 29.78
CA VAL A 10 -22.36 10.54 29.89
C VAL A 10 -22.60 9.67 28.66
N ILE A 11 -23.83 9.64 28.14
CA ILE A 11 -24.15 8.87 26.92
C ILE A 11 -23.40 9.43 25.71
N VAL A 12 -23.38 10.75 25.52
CA VAL A 12 -22.64 11.39 24.42
C VAL A 12 -21.15 11.07 24.54
N ALA A 13 -20.56 11.16 25.73
CA ALA A 13 -19.17 10.79 25.95
C ALA A 13 -18.89 9.32 25.62
N ALA A 14 -19.79 8.41 25.98
CA ALA A 14 -19.66 6.98 25.66
C ALA A 14 -19.73 6.71 24.15
N VAL A 15 -20.64 7.38 23.43
CA VAL A 15 -20.75 7.26 21.97
C VAL A 15 -19.50 7.79 21.27
N VAL A 16 -18.98 8.95 21.71
CA VAL A 16 -17.74 9.50 21.16
C VAL A 16 -16.57 8.54 21.41
N ALA A 17 -16.43 8.03 22.63
CA ALA A 17 -15.39 7.05 22.97
C ALA A 17 -15.49 5.77 22.12
N PHE A 18 -16.72 5.29 21.87
CA PHE A 18 -16.96 4.13 21.02
C PHE A 18 -16.57 4.38 19.57
N ILE A 19 -16.93 5.54 19.00
CA ILE A 19 -16.54 5.91 17.62
C ILE A 19 -15.00 5.91 17.50
N PHE A 20 -14.29 6.57 18.43
CA PHE A 20 -12.83 6.58 18.44
C PHE A 20 -12.22 5.18 18.60
N ALA A 21 -12.85 4.30 19.39
CA ALA A 21 -12.40 2.92 19.54
C ALA A 21 -12.51 2.11 18.23
N THR A 22 -13.50 2.43 17.38
CA THR A 22 -13.76 1.68 16.12
C THR A 22 -13.00 2.20 14.90
N SER A 23 -12.52 3.45 14.89
CA SER A 23 -11.87 4.06 13.71
C SER A 23 -10.45 3.56 13.41
N PHE A 24 -9.96 2.54 14.11
CA PHE A 24 -8.55 2.12 14.05
C PHE A 24 -8.24 0.96 13.09
N ASP A 25 -9.23 0.42 12.37
CA ASP A 25 -9.13 -0.86 11.65
C ASP A 25 -9.08 -0.76 10.11
N ALA A 26 -9.16 0.45 9.54
CA ALA A 26 -8.87 0.65 8.13
C ALA A 26 -7.37 0.90 7.94
N GLY A 27 -6.66 -0.06 7.35
CA GLY A 27 -5.24 0.08 7.00
C GLY A 27 -4.99 1.41 6.30
N SER A 28 -4.08 2.21 6.85
CA SER A 28 -3.81 3.56 6.32
C SER A 28 -2.88 3.48 5.12
N TYR A 29 -3.13 4.33 4.13
CA TYR A 29 -2.22 4.55 3.02
C TYR A 29 -1.04 5.38 3.51
N VAL A 30 0.16 4.82 3.41
CA VAL A 30 1.40 5.41 3.91
C VAL A 30 2.56 5.07 2.98
N THR A 31 3.66 5.78 3.15
CA THR A 31 4.94 5.53 2.48
C THR A 31 5.80 4.54 3.27
N PHE A 32 6.89 4.05 2.69
CA PHE A 32 7.78 3.12 3.38
C PHE A 32 8.41 3.74 4.64
N ASN A 33 8.85 4.99 4.56
CA ASN A 33 9.35 5.74 5.72
C ASN A 33 8.33 5.80 6.87
N GLU A 34 7.08 6.15 6.58
CA GLU A 34 6.02 6.25 7.58
C GLU A 34 5.66 4.88 8.16
N ALA A 35 5.51 3.86 7.31
CA ALA A 35 5.26 2.49 7.77
C ALA A 35 6.40 1.96 8.65
N LYS A 36 7.65 2.32 8.34
CA LYS A 36 8.82 1.97 9.15
C LYS A 36 8.81 2.69 10.49
N GLU A 37 8.55 4.00 10.51
CA GLU A 37 8.44 4.77 11.75
C GLU A 37 7.35 4.21 12.67
N LEU A 38 6.19 3.84 12.11
CA LEU A 38 5.10 3.25 12.87
C LEU A 38 5.46 1.86 13.42
N ALA A 39 6.16 1.03 12.64
CA ALA A 39 6.65 -0.26 13.10
C ALA A 39 7.72 -0.11 14.20
N ASP A 40 8.64 0.85 14.06
CA ASP A 40 9.66 1.18 15.06
C ASP A 40 9.02 1.68 16.38
N ASN A 41 7.83 2.28 16.31
CA ASN A 41 7.01 2.67 17.46
C ASN A 41 6.16 1.52 18.05
N GLY A 42 6.32 0.29 17.57
CA GLY A 42 5.64 -0.91 18.09
C GLY A 42 4.23 -1.13 17.54
N SER A 43 3.89 -0.53 16.39
CA SER A 43 2.62 -0.79 15.72
C SER A 43 2.70 -2.08 14.89
N ASP A 44 1.88 -3.08 15.24
CA ASP A 44 1.71 -4.31 14.45
C ASP A 44 0.62 -4.18 13.36
N LYS A 45 0.23 -2.94 13.02
CA LYS A 45 -0.82 -2.71 12.03
C LYS A 45 -0.33 -2.99 10.61
N GLN A 46 -1.27 -3.41 9.77
CA GLN A 46 -1.06 -3.50 8.33
C GLN A 46 -1.28 -2.13 7.68
N TYR A 47 -0.38 -1.82 6.75
CA TYR A 47 -0.30 -0.56 6.04
C TYR A 47 -0.38 -0.78 4.55
N HIS A 48 -1.00 0.17 3.86
CA HIS A 48 -1.15 0.13 2.41
C HIS A 48 -0.08 1.03 1.80
N VAL A 49 0.93 0.44 1.17
CA VAL A 49 1.97 1.20 0.47
C VAL A 49 1.73 1.13 -1.02
N VAL A 50 1.60 2.29 -1.65
CA VAL A 50 1.45 2.42 -3.10
C VAL A 50 2.83 2.66 -3.71
N GLY A 51 3.16 1.90 -4.75
CA GLY A 51 4.44 2.07 -5.43
C GLY A 51 4.48 1.52 -6.84
N GLU A 52 5.58 1.78 -7.51
CA GLU A 52 5.90 1.28 -8.84
C GLU A 52 7.01 0.23 -8.73
N LEU A 53 6.92 -0.79 -9.57
CA LEU A 53 8.00 -1.77 -9.68
C LEU A 53 9.27 -1.07 -10.17
N LYS A 54 10.42 -1.39 -9.55
CA LYS A 54 11.69 -0.79 -9.97
C LYS A 54 11.98 -1.14 -11.42
N LYS A 55 12.30 -0.12 -12.22
CA LYS A 55 12.64 -0.26 -13.64
C LYS A 55 14.05 0.22 -13.93
N ASP A 56 14.67 -0.33 -14.95
CA ASP A 56 15.94 0.15 -15.48
C ASP A 56 15.77 1.32 -16.48
N ALA A 57 16.88 1.75 -17.09
CA ALA A 57 16.86 2.84 -18.07
C ALA A 57 16.10 2.51 -19.36
N SER A 58 15.90 1.24 -19.67
CA SER A 58 15.07 0.75 -20.79
C SER A 58 13.60 0.63 -20.44
N GLY A 59 13.23 0.84 -19.16
CA GLY A 59 11.86 0.67 -18.67
C GLY A 59 11.50 -0.78 -18.35
N GLU A 60 12.46 -1.70 -18.35
CA GLU A 60 12.24 -3.09 -17.96
C GLU A 60 12.22 -3.23 -16.44
N VAL A 61 11.29 -4.03 -15.90
CA VAL A 61 11.19 -4.27 -14.46
C VAL A 61 12.38 -5.12 -13.98
N ILE A 62 13.05 -4.65 -12.93
CA ILE A 62 14.22 -5.28 -12.32
C ILE A 62 14.02 -5.50 -10.82
N GLY A 63 14.90 -6.30 -10.21
CA GLY A 63 14.90 -6.50 -8.75
C GLY A 63 13.83 -7.46 -8.25
N ILE A 64 13.36 -8.39 -9.09
CA ILE A 64 12.48 -9.49 -8.68
C ILE A 64 13.30 -10.76 -8.46
N HIS A 65 13.04 -11.41 -7.32
CA HIS A 65 13.75 -12.57 -6.84
C HIS A 65 12.75 -13.64 -6.36
N PRO A 66 12.31 -14.56 -7.24
CA PRO A 66 11.52 -15.72 -6.84
C PRO A 66 12.34 -16.67 -5.96
N SER A 67 11.69 -17.32 -5.01
CA SER A 67 12.33 -18.37 -4.21
C SER A 67 12.63 -19.63 -5.06
N PRO A 68 13.60 -20.47 -4.65
CA PRO A 68 13.93 -21.70 -5.39
C PRO A 68 12.75 -22.67 -5.56
N ASP A 69 11.84 -22.70 -4.60
CA ASP A 69 10.61 -23.52 -4.60
C ASP A 69 9.43 -22.84 -5.31
N LYS A 70 9.58 -21.57 -5.73
CA LYS A 70 8.55 -20.73 -6.36
C LYS A 70 7.28 -20.52 -5.53
N LEU A 71 7.34 -20.74 -4.21
CA LEU A 71 6.22 -20.53 -3.30
C LEU A 71 6.19 -19.11 -2.71
N SER A 72 7.25 -18.35 -2.90
CA SER A 72 7.36 -16.96 -2.46
C SER A 72 8.24 -16.16 -3.42
N PHE A 73 8.21 -14.85 -3.31
CA PHE A 73 9.17 -14.01 -4.02
C PHE A 73 9.40 -12.69 -3.28
N SER A 74 10.56 -12.10 -3.53
CA SER A 74 10.88 -10.74 -3.11
C SER A 74 11.01 -9.83 -4.32
N PHE A 75 10.69 -8.56 -4.16
CA PHE A 75 10.83 -7.56 -5.21
C PHE A 75 11.19 -6.18 -4.66
N THR A 76 11.84 -5.35 -5.47
CA THR A 76 12.07 -3.94 -5.12
C THR A 76 10.90 -3.09 -5.57
N LEU A 77 10.27 -2.40 -4.61
CA LEU A 77 9.20 -1.44 -4.85
C LEU A 77 9.69 -0.03 -4.57
N VAL A 78 9.32 0.90 -5.43
CA VAL A 78 9.59 2.33 -5.28
C VAL A 78 8.29 3.03 -4.91
N ASP A 79 8.21 3.60 -3.71
CA ASP A 79 7.00 4.31 -3.28
C ASP A 79 6.87 5.72 -3.91
N ASP A 80 5.78 6.41 -3.59
CA ASP A 80 5.51 7.77 -4.08
C ASP A 80 6.56 8.81 -3.60
N ASN A 81 7.29 8.54 -2.52
CA ASN A 81 8.41 9.35 -2.02
C ASN A 81 9.75 9.00 -2.66
N LYS A 82 9.75 8.14 -3.69
CA LYS A 82 10.95 7.63 -4.37
C LYS A 82 11.87 6.84 -3.46
N GLU A 83 11.33 6.29 -2.36
CA GLU A 83 12.07 5.37 -1.52
C GLU A 83 11.99 3.95 -2.09
N GLU A 84 13.14 3.32 -2.26
CA GLU A 84 13.23 1.94 -2.68
C GLU A 84 13.32 1.01 -1.47
N LYS A 85 12.40 0.05 -1.38
CA LYS A 85 12.46 -1.02 -0.38
C LYS A 85 12.27 -2.39 -0.99
N GLN A 86 12.89 -3.36 -0.34
CA GLN A 86 12.62 -4.77 -0.62
C GLN A 86 11.31 -5.17 0.07
N VAL A 87 10.40 -5.70 -0.74
CA VAL A 87 9.14 -6.29 -0.31
C VAL A 87 9.26 -7.81 -0.44
N PHE A 88 8.86 -8.54 0.59
CA PHE A 88 8.73 -9.99 0.58
C PHE A 88 7.25 -10.37 0.53
N TYR A 89 6.88 -11.28 -0.35
CA TYR A 89 5.53 -11.82 -0.48
C TYR A 89 5.54 -13.34 -0.38
N ASN A 90 4.77 -13.88 0.56
CA ASN A 90 4.78 -15.31 0.89
C ASN A 90 3.76 -16.12 0.07
N GLU A 91 3.55 -15.76 -1.19
CA GLU A 91 2.80 -16.56 -2.14
C GLU A 91 3.50 -16.55 -3.52
N PRO A 92 3.15 -17.48 -4.43
CA PRO A 92 3.71 -17.50 -5.78
C PRO A 92 3.48 -16.18 -6.53
N MET A 93 4.45 -15.80 -7.36
CA MET A 93 4.37 -14.59 -8.17
C MET A 93 3.18 -14.63 -9.14
N PRO A 94 2.28 -13.64 -9.12
CA PRO A 94 1.20 -13.54 -10.10
C PRO A 94 1.76 -13.41 -11.53
N GLN A 95 1.11 -14.07 -12.50
CA GLN A 95 1.58 -14.09 -13.90
C GLN A 95 1.67 -12.68 -14.52
N ASP A 96 0.74 -11.79 -14.17
CA ASP A 96 0.66 -10.42 -14.69
C ASP A 96 1.36 -9.39 -13.79
N PHE A 97 2.08 -9.83 -12.75
CA PHE A 97 2.74 -8.92 -11.80
C PHE A 97 3.64 -7.91 -12.50
N MET A 98 4.49 -8.39 -13.42
CA MET A 98 5.43 -7.59 -14.21
C MET A 98 4.77 -6.57 -15.15
N LYS A 99 3.48 -6.76 -15.47
CA LYS A 99 2.72 -5.87 -16.37
C LYS A 99 2.05 -4.72 -15.61
N SER A 100 2.10 -4.74 -14.28
CA SER A 100 1.49 -3.71 -13.45
C SER A 100 2.36 -2.45 -13.47
N GLU A 101 1.76 -1.32 -13.85
CA GLU A 101 2.45 -0.01 -13.73
C GLU A 101 2.61 0.39 -12.27
N LYS A 102 1.54 0.18 -11.49
CA LYS A 102 1.48 0.51 -10.06
C LYS A 102 0.91 -0.68 -9.30
N VAL A 103 1.44 -0.92 -8.11
CA VAL A 103 0.94 -1.95 -7.19
C VAL A 103 0.70 -1.32 -5.82
N VAL A 104 -0.27 -1.87 -5.09
CA VAL A 104 -0.48 -1.58 -3.68
C VAL A 104 -0.08 -2.82 -2.90
N VAL A 105 0.88 -2.70 -2.00
CA VAL A 105 1.27 -3.77 -1.09
C VAL A 105 0.64 -3.50 0.27
N VAL A 106 0.00 -4.50 0.85
CA VAL A 106 -0.60 -4.43 2.19
C VAL A 106 0.22 -5.32 3.10
N GLY A 107 0.75 -4.75 4.18
CA GLY A 107 1.65 -5.49 5.06
C GLY A 107 2.28 -4.62 6.13
N SER A 108 3.37 -5.11 6.72
CA SER A 108 4.09 -4.43 7.81
C SER A 108 5.59 -4.62 7.67
N PHE A 109 6.36 -3.74 8.30
CA PHE A 109 7.81 -3.94 8.40
C PHE A 109 8.13 -5.03 9.41
N ARG A 110 8.99 -5.96 9.01
CA ARG A 110 9.69 -6.87 9.91
C ARG A 110 11.18 -6.62 9.78
N GLN A 111 11.77 -6.03 10.82
CA GLN A 111 13.16 -5.58 10.84
C GLN A 111 13.44 -4.52 9.76
N ASN A 112 13.96 -4.92 8.60
CA ASN A 112 14.31 -4.00 7.51
C ASN A 112 13.67 -4.39 6.17
N VAL A 113 12.75 -5.36 6.18
CA VAL A 113 12.03 -5.83 5.00
C VAL A 113 10.54 -5.58 5.21
N PHE A 114 9.87 -5.08 4.17
CA PHE A 114 8.42 -4.96 4.19
C PHE A 114 7.82 -6.33 3.84
N VAL A 115 7.10 -6.94 4.77
CA VAL A 115 6.43 -8.23 4.55
C VAL A 115 5.01 -7.93 4.11
N ALA A 116 4.72 -8.21 2.84
CA ALA A 116 3.40 -8.06 2.26
C ALA A 116 2.57 -9.33 2.51
N ASP A 117 1.37 -9.11 3.04
CA ASP A 117 0.33 -10.13 3.18
C ASP A 117 -0.62 -10.13 1.98
N GLN A 118 -0.73 -8.99 1.27
CA GLN A 118 -1.53 -8.87 0.06
C GLN A 118 -0.88 -7.95 -0.96
N ILE A 119 -1.05 -8.27 -2.25
CA ILE A 119 -0.67 -7.42 -3.37
C ILE A 119 -1.91 -7.12 -4.21
N LEU A 120 -2.21 -5.84 -4.40
CA LEU A 120 -3.25 -5.36 -5.31
C LEU A 120 -2.60 -4.74 -6.54
N MET A 121 -2.69 -5.44 -7.66
CA MET A 121 -2.18 -4.96 -8.94
C MET A 121 -3.16 -3.95 -9.54
N LYS A 122 -2.68 -2.76 -9.94
CA LYS A 122 -3.47 -1.87 -10.78
C LYS A 122 -3.20 -2.20 -12.24
N CYS A 123 -4.25 -2.50 -12.99
CA CYS A 123 -4.17 -2.56 -14.44
C CYS A 123 -3.85 -1.16 -14.98
N PRO A 124 -3.03 -1.02 -16.03
CA PRO A 124 -2.85 0.26 -16.72
C PRO A 124 -4.22 0.77 -17.14
N SER A 125 -4.59 1.97 -16.67
CA SER A 125 -5.89 2.54 -17.01
C SER A 125 -5.91 2.79 -18.51
N LYS A 126 -6.89 2.20 -19.19
CA LYS A 126 -7.04 2.14 -20.64
C LYS A 126 -7.38 3.50 -21.31
N TYR A 127 -6.82 4.61 -20.82
CA TYR A 127 -7.00 5.97 -21.33
C TYR A 127 -5.67 6.75 -21.28
N GLN A 128 -4.65 6.26 -21.98
CA GLN A 128 -3.58 7.14 -22.44
C GLN A 128 -4.12 7.91 -23.65
N GLU A 129 -4.21 9.22 -23.45
CA GLU A 129 -4.59 10.28 -24.38
C GLU A 129 -4.36 9.92 -25.86
N GLU A 130 -5.45 9.55 -26.55
CA GLU A 130 -5.50 9.73 -27.99
C GLU A 130 -5.58 11.25 -28.23
N ASN A 131 -4.41 11.90 -28.25
CA ASN A 131 -4.24 13.20 -28.86
C ASN A 131 -4.52 13.02 -30.37
N LEU A 132 -5.80 12.96 -30.72
CA LEU A 132 -6.27 13.11 -32.09
C LEU A 132 -5.94 14.55 -32.50
N ASN A 133 -4.74 14.77 -33.02
CA ASN A 133 -4.43 15.95 -33.82
C ASN A 133 -5.32 15.91 -35.07
N PRO A 134 -6.34 16.77 -35.24
CA PRO A 134 -7.23 16.71 -36.40
C PRO A 134 -6.60 17.28 -37.68
N ASN A 135 -5.33 17.72 -37.65
CA ASN A 135 -4.72 18.49 -38.74
C ASN A 135 -3.65 17.72 -39.50
N ALA A 136 -3.90 16.45 -39.80
CA ALA A 136 -3.13 15.70 -40.78
C ALA A 136 -4.03 15.24 -41.91
N GLN A 137 -4.62 16.18 -42.66
CA GLN A 137 -5.00 16.02 -44.06
C GLN A 137 -5.42 17.36 -44.68
N LEU A 138 -4.63 17.77 -45.68
CA LEU A 138 -4.80 18.83 -46.68
C LEU A 138 -4.45 20.27 -46.28
#